data_AF-A0A352TS07-F1
#
_entry.id   AF-A0A352TS07-F1
#
_cell.length_a   1.000
_cell.length_b   1.000
_cell.length_c   1.000
_cell.angle_alpha   90.00
_cell.angle_beta   90.00
_cell.angle_gamma   90.00
#
_symmetry.space_group_name_H-M   'P 1'
#
loop_
_entity.id
_entity.type
_entity.pdbx_description
1 polymer ?
#
loop_
_entity_poly.entity_id
_entity_poly.type
_entity_poly.pdbx_seq_one_letter_code
_entity_poly.pdbx_strand_id
1 'polypeptide(L)'
;MSFDGLMMHHLINEYQDYLIHHRIDNILYVQTDVFALELYHQKQKKLFYIDLHANDNRLYLTEYKKITSDHHPSLALFKKYLSRSHISTIKQYQTDRVCIITCETFDAFDGNIQYHLIIELMGKHANLILIKDGIILEAFKKIVHETSRSIAYHLPFTFFPSNKKPLNEFAFNQLDVNGYVSAYEGMSKDLAFEVLKTETKPYDLTVVPSMKG
;
A
#
# COMPACT_ATOMS: atom_id res chain seq x y z
N MET A 1 4.08 -17.95 4.47
CA MET A 1 4.20 -17.35 3.13
C MET A 1 4.62 -15.90 3.34
N SER A 2 5.60 -15.41 2.57
CA SER A 2 6.05 -14.03 2.65
C SER A 2 4.94 -13.05 2.21
N PHE A 3 5.07 -11.78 2.61
CA PHE A 3 4.15 -10.72 2.15
C PHE A 3 4.47 -10.36 0.70
N ASP A 4 3.76 -11.02 -0.22
CA ASP A 4 3.95 -10.93 -1.66
C ASP A 4 2.74 -10.34 -2.39
N GLY A 5 2.80 -10.27 -3.72
CA GLY A 5 1.75 -9.66 -4.53
C GLY A 5 0.42 -10.42 -4.43
N LEU A 6 0.45 -11.74 -4.25
CA LEU A 6 -0.74 -12.54 -4.06
C LEU A 6 -1.34 -12.29 -2.67
N MET A 7 -0.52 -12.26 -1.63
CA MET A 7 -0.98 -11.91 -0.27
C MET A 7 -1.60 -10.50 -0.24
N MET A 8 -0.96 -9.52 -0.89
CA MET A 8 -1.50 -8.17 -1.02
C MET A 8 -2.87 -8.19 -1.71
N HIS A 9 -3.04 -8.97 -2.79
CA HIS A 9 -4.33 -9.08 -3.49
C HIS A 9 -5.46 -9.52 -2.55
N HIS A 10 -5.25 -10.62 -1.82
CA HIS A 10 -6.26 -11.13 -0.88
C HIS A 10 -6.57 -10.13 0.23
N LEU A 11 -5.54 -9.50 0.78
CA LEU A 11 -5.67 -8.48 1.82
C LEU A 11 -6.44 -7.24 1.34
N ILE A 12 -6.19 -6.78 0.11
CA ILE A 12 -6.91 -5.64 -0.47
C ILE A 12 -8.39 -5.96 -0.69
N ASN A 13 -8.69 -7.16 -1.21
CA ASN A 13 -10.08 -7.60 -1.39
C ASN A 13 -10.82 -7.65 -0.06
N GLU A 14 -10.16 -8.16 0.99
CA GLU A 14 -10.73 -8.19 2.33
C GLU A 14 -10.93 -6.77 2.89
N TYR A 15 -9.92 -5.91 2.79
CA TYR A 15 -10.01 -4.53 3.28
C TYR A 15 -10.99 -3.66 2.51
N GLN A 16 -11.36 -4.02 1.30
CA GLN A 16 -12.35 -3.29 0.53
C GLN A 16 -13.69 -3.22 1.29
N ASP A 17 -14.12 -4.32 1.90
CA ASP A 17 -15.36 -4.39 2.67
C ASP A 17 -15.27 -3.63 4.01
N TYR A 18 -14.05 -3.43 4.54
CA TYR A 18 -13.83 -2.79 5.84
C TYR A 18 -13.42 -1.32 5.77
N LEU A 19 -12.73 -0.86 4.73
CA LEU A 19 -12.14 0.48 4.68
C LEU A 19 -12.98 1.47 3.89
N ILE A 20 -13.73 1.02 2.89
CA ILE A 20 -14.58 1.92 2.11
C ILE A 20 -15.58 2.62 3.04
N HIS A 21 -15.90 3.87 2.73
CA HIS A 21 -16.79 4.76 3.50
C HIS A 21 -16.25 5.25 4.85
N HIS A 22 -15.09 4.76 5.30
CA HIS A 22 -14.45 5.31 6.49
C HIS A 22 -13.92 6.71 6.21
N ARG A 23 -14.16 7.60 7.15
CA ARG A 23 -13.48 8.90 7.22
C ARG A 23 -12.14 8.70 7.91
N ILE A 24 -11.08 9.29 7.37
CA ILE A 24 -9.80 9.40 8.04
C ILE A 24 -9.90 10.55 9.05
N ASP A 25 -10.07 10.25 10.34
CA ASP A 25 -10.08 11.27 11.39
C ASP A 25 -8.69 11.89 11.54
N ASN A 26 -7.65 11.05 11.46
CA ASN A 26 -6.27 11.46 11.66
C ASN A 26 -5.30 10.48 10.98
N ILE A 27 -4.08 10.94 10.74
CA ILE A 27 -2.93 10.09 10.45
C ILE A 27 -1.88 10.33 11.52
N LEU A 28 -1.31 9.25 12.03
CA LEU A 28 -0.36 9.26 13.14
C LEU A 28 0.95 8.66 12.65
N TYR A 29 2.06 9.24 13.08
CA TYR A 29 3.36 8.59 13.00
C TYR A 29 3.56 7.89 14.36
N VAL A 30 3.50 6.57 14.39
CA VAL A 30 3.43 5.81 15.64
C VAL A 30 4.82 5.61 16.22
N GLN A 31 5.74 5.14 15.38
CA GLN A 31 7.15 4.93 15.67
C GLN A 31 7.89 4.79 14.34
N THR A 32 9.21 4.59 14.36
CA THR A 32 10.07 4.37 13.18
C THR A 32 9.34 3.60 12.08
N ASP A 33 9.28 4.18 10.88
CA ASP A 33 8.66 3.58 9.68
C ASP A 33 7.18 3.14 9.80
N VAL A 34 6.47 3.45 10.89
CA VAL A 34 5.08 3.00 11.11
C VAL A 34 4.14 4.19 11.18
N PHE A 35 3.14 4.17 10.30
CA PHE A 35 2.01 5.09 10.33
C PHE A 35 0.72 4.36 10.74
N ALA A 36 -0.24 5.12 11.26
CA ALA A 36 -1.59 4.62 11.49
C ALA A 36 -2.63 5.65 11.02
N LEU A 37 -3.66 5.18 10.31
CA LEU A 37 -4.85 5.97 10.04
C LEU A 37 -5.87 5.69 11.15
N GLU A 38 -6.33 6.75 11.81
CA GLU A 38 -7.53 6.69 12.66
C GLU A 38 -8.75 6.78 11.76
N LEU A 39 -9.52 5.70 11.70
CA LEU A 39 -10.66 5.57 10.81
C LEU A 39 -11.96 5.65 11.60
N TYR A 40 -12.97 6.31 11.05
CA TYR A 40 -14.30 6.43 11.64
C TYR A 40 -15.40 6.13 10.62
N HIS A 41 -16.30 5.23 10.97
CA HIS A 41 -17.52 4.96 10.21
C HIS A 41 -18.64 4.49 11.16
N GLN A 42 -19.85 5.04 11.02
CA GLN A 42 -21.05 4.60 11.77
C GLN A 42 -20.82 4.39 13.29
N LYS A 43 -20.24 5.38 13.99
CA LYS A 43 -19.91 5.31 15.43
C LYS A 43 -18.85 4.27 15.81
N GLN A 44 -18.23 3.60 14.85
CA GLN A 44 -17.10 2.70 15.07
C GLN A 44 -15.80 3.41 14.69
N LYS A 45 -14.77 3.20 15.52
CA LYS A 45 -13.42 3.63 15.22
C LYS A 45 -12.54 2.40 15.01
N LYS A 46 -11.61 2.50 14.07
CA LYS A 46 -10.56 1.49 13.85
C LYS A 46 -9.21 2.16 13.61
N LEU A 47 -8.15 1.36 13.73
CA LEU A 47 -6.80 1.77 13.36
C LEU A 47 -6.34 0.94 12.18
N PHE A 48 -5.92 1.61 11.12
CA PHE A 48 -5.28 0.96 9.98
C PHE A 48 -3.79 1.29 10.00
N TYR A 49 -2.98 0.28 10.28
CA TYR A 49 -1.54 0.40 10.39
C TYR A 49 -0.87 0.17 9.04
N ILE A 50 0.15 1.00 8.80
CA ILE A 50 1.02 0.97 7.63
C ILE A 50 2.44 0.81 8.14
N ASP A 51 2.95 -0.42 8.13
CA ASP A 51 4.29 -0.76 8.59
C ASP A 51 5.25 -0.79 7.40
N LEU A 52 6.18 0.16 7.36
CA LEU A 52 7.14 0.36 6.27
C LEU A 52 8.54 -0.15 6.60
N HIS A 53 8.73 -0.86 7.72
CA HIS A 53 10.04 -1.43 8.08
C HIS A 53 10.56 -2.36 7.00
N ALA A 54 11.82 -2.18 6.61
CA ALA A 54 12.41 -2.87 5.46
C ALA A 54 12.37 -4.41 5.49
N ASN A 55 12.24 -5.02 6.68
CA ASN A 55 12.25 -6.47 6.88
C ASN A 55 10.87 -7.04 7.20
N ASP A 56 9.89 -6.22 7.56
CA ASP A 56 8.56 -6.66 8.04
C ASP A 56 7.46 -5.69 7.59
N ASN A 57 7.43 -5.42 6.29
CA ASN A 57 6.42 -4.57 5.69
C ASN A 57 5.04 -5.23 5.71
N ARG A 58 4.04 -4.55 6.26
CA ARG A 58 2.66 -5.08 6.36
C ARG A 58 1.62 -3.98 6.50
N LEU A 59 0.39 -4.34 6.17
CA LEU A 59 -0.82 -3.57 6.44
C LEU A 59 -1.70 -4.39 7.36
N TYR A 60 -2.32 -3.76 8.35
CA TYR A 60 -3.26 -4.45 9.22
C TYR A 60 -4.26 -3.51 9.87
N LEU A 61 -5.46 -4.03 10.09
CA LEU A 61 -6.56 -3.34 10.76
C LEU A 61 -6.66 -3.85 12.20
N THR A 62 -6.83 -2.94 13.16
CA THR A 62 -7.11 -3.31 14.54
C THR A 62 -8.32 -2.58 15.08
N GLU A 63 -8.89 -3.13 16.14
CA GLU A 63 -9.82 -2.37 16.97
C GLU A 63 -9.14 -1.11 17.51
N TYR A 64 -9.93 -0.06 17.67
CA TYR A 64 -9.41 1.22 18.12
C TYR A 64 -8.92 1.14 19.56
N LYS A 65 -7.65 1.50 19.77
CA LYS A 65 -7.12 1.91 21.07
C LYS A 65 -6.55 3.31 20.92
N LYS A 66 -6.63 4.12 21.97
CA LYS A 66 -5.96 5.42 21.96
C LYS A 66 -4.45 5.20 21.88
N ILE A 67 -3.81 5.76 20.85
CA ILE A 67 -2.35 5.75 20.69
C ILE A 67 -1.83 7.18 20.60
N THR A 68 -0.54 7.35 20.86
CA THR A 68 0.17 8.62 20.70
C THR A 68 0.79 8.69 19.32
N SER A 69 0.93 9.91 18.80
CA SER A 69 1.73 10.16 17.60
C SER A 69 3.03 10.82 18.01
N ASP A 70 4.12 10.27 17.52
CA ASP A 70 5.42 10.90 17.52
C ASP A 70 5.49 12.00 16.45
N HIS A 71 6.58 12.76 16.50
CA HIS A 71 6.85 13.83 15.55
C HIS A 71 7.60 13.31 14.32
N HIS A 72 7.08 13.59 13.14
CA HIS A 72 7.80 13.43 11.88
C HIS A 72 7.50 14.62 10.95
N PRO A 73 8.48 15.21 10.24
CA PRO A 73 8.26 16.39 9.40
C PRO A 73 7.14 16.22 8.37
N SER A 74 7.02 15.05 7.76
CA SER A 74 6.00 14.76 6.74
C SER A 74 4.58 14.63 7.29
N LEU A 75 4.43 14.40 8.60
CA LEU A 75 3.13 14.14 9.20
C LEU A 75 2.17 15.33 9.04
N ALA A 76 2.68 16.56 9.09
CA ALA A 76 1.87 17.77 8.98
C ALA A 76 1.15 17.85 7.61
N LEU A 77 1.84 17.53 6.52
CA LEU A 77 1.25 17.55 5.18
C LEU A 77 0.27 16.39 4.97
N PHE A 78 0.61 15.17 5.43
CA PHE A 78 -0.35 14.08 5.38
C PHE A 78 -1.65 14.41 6.13
N LYS A 79 -1.54 14.95 7.36
CA LYS A 79 -2.71 15.42 8.14
C LYS A 79 -3.49 16.50 7.40
N LYS A 80 -2.81 17.51 6.83
CA LYS A 80 -3.45 18.61 6.10
C LYS A 80 -4.40 18.12 5.00
N TYR A 81 -3.99 17.11 4.23
CA TYR A 81 -4.73 16.67 3.06
C TYR A 81 -5.65 15.48 3.32
N LEU A 82 -5.27 14.55 4.21
CA LEU A 82 -6.03 13.32 4.45
C LEU A 82 -7.05 13.46 5.57
N SER A 83 -6.82 14.31 6.58
CA SER A 83 -7.78 14.45 7.67
C SER A 83 -9.14 14.91 7.14
N ARG A 84 -10.18 14.22 7.60
CA ARG A 84 -11.60 14.38 7.23
C ARG A 84 -11.96 13.91 5.81
N SER A 85 -11.01 13.41 5.03
CA SER A 85 -11.33 12.76 3.76
C SER A 85 -11.99 11.39 3.99
N HIS A 86 -12.79 10.95 3.03
CA HIS A 86 -13.43 9.64 3.02
C HIS A 86 -12.70 8.71 2.06
N ILE A 87 -12.44 7.48 2.50
CA ILE A 87 -11.88 6.44 1.64
C ILE A 87 -12.96 6.01 0.65
N SER A 88 -12.72 6.24 -0.65
CA SER A 88 -13.64 5.86 -1.72
C SER A 88 -13.24 4.55 -2.39
N THR A 89 -11.94 4.28 -2.52
CA THR A 89 -11.44 3.01 -3.03
C THR A 89 -10.14 2.59 -2.35
N ILE A 90 -9.91 1.28 -2.31
CA ILE A 90 -8.61 0.68 -2.03
C ILE A 90 -8.33 -0.32 -3.15
N LYS A 91 -7.15 -0.28 -3.75
CA LYS A 91 -6.78 -1.19 -4.85
C LYS A 91 -5.30 -1.51 -4.84
N GLN A 92 -4.96 -2.66 -5.40
CA GLN A 92 -3.57 -3.00 -5.71
C GLN A 92 -3.17 -2.37 -7.04
N TYR A 93 -1.91 -1.93 -7.16
CA TYR A 93 -1.33 -1.58 -8.45
C TYR A 93 -0.81 -2.84 -9.15
N GLN A 94 -1.41 -3.17 -10.29
CA GLN A 94 -1.13 -4.40 -11.05
C GLN A 94 -1.16 -5.62 -10.11
N THR A 95 -0.06 -6.36 -9.99
CA THR A 95 0.07 -7.48 -9.07
C THR A 95 1.25 -7.32 -8.12
N ASP A 96 1.79 -6.11 -7.99
CA ASP A 96 2.93 -5.83 -7.11
C ASP A 96 2.46 -5.47 -5.70
N ARG A 97 3.39 -5.32 -4.77
CA ARG A 97 3.14 -4.99 -3.36
C ARG A 97 2.94 -3.48 -3.17
N VAL A 98 2.02 -2.91 -3.94
CA VAL A 98 1.68 -1.49 -3.92
C VAL A 98 0.18 -1.34 -3.73
N CYS A 99 -0.21 -0.73 -2.61
CA CYS A 99 -1.59 -0.40 -2.27
C CYS A 99 -1.87 1.07 -2.59
N ILE A 100 -3.02 1.35 -3.20
CA ILE A 100 -3.51 2.68 -3.53
C ILE A 100 -4.82 2.88 -2.79
N ILE A 101 -4.83 3.80 -1.83
CA ILE A 101 -6.06 4.26 -1.16
C ILE A 101 -6.45 5.60 -1.77
N THR A 102 -7.63 5.65 -2.36
CA THR A 102 -8.22 6.89 -2.86
C THR A 102 -9.05 7.52 -1.77
N CYS A 103 -8.78 8.80 -1.50
CA CYS A 103 -9.46 9.59 -0.49
C CYS A 103 -10.14 10.79 -1.15
N GLU A 104 -11.41 11.00 -0.84
CA GLU A 104 -12.23 12.09 -1.38
C GLU A 104 -12.57 13.08 -0.28
N THR A 105 -12.53 14.37 -0.62
CA THR A 105 -13.01 15.45 0.25
C THR A 105 -13.70 16.51 -0.60
N PHE A 106 -14.38 17.43 0.08
CA PHE A 106 -15.02 18.57 -0.57
C PHE A 106 -14.41 19.87 -0.04
N ASP A 107 -14.06 20.76 -0.95
CA ASP A 107 -13.70 22.14 -0.67
C ASP A 107 -14.74 23.09 -1.29
N ALA A 108 -15.02 24.20 -0.62
CA ALA A 108 -16.04 25.15 -1.06
C ALA A 108 -15.69 25.85 -2.39
N PHE A 109 -14.41 25.97 -2.72
CA PHE A 109 -13.91 26.62 -3.93
C PHE A 109 -13.49 25.61 -4.98
N ASP A 110 -12.72 24.59 -4.59
CA ASP A 110 -12.18 23.59 -5.51
C ASP A 110 -13.17 22.44 -5.81
N GLY A 111 -14.28 22.36 -5.07
CA GLY A 111 -15.29 21.31 -5.23
C GLY A 111 -14.80 19.96 -4.72
N ASN A 112 -15.14 18.89 -5.44
CA ASN A 112 -14.69 17.54 -5.09
C ASN A 112 -13.18 17.40 -5.37
N ILE A 113 -12.41 17.10 -4.32
CA ILE A 113 -10.98 16.86 -4.40
C ILE A 113 -10.70 15.38 -4.14
N GLN A 114 -9.84 14.81 -4.98
CA GLN A 114 -9.38 13.44 -4.86
C GLN A 114 -7.88 13.42 -4.55
N TYR A 115 -7.51 12.63 -3.54
CA TYR A 115 -6.13 12.32 -3.20
C TYR A 115 -5.89 10.82 -3.37
N HIS A 116 -4.67 10.43 -3.71
CA HIS A 116 -4.26 9.03 -3.63
C HIS A 116 -3.10 8.87 -2.65
N LEU A 117 -3.28 7.99 -1.69
CA LEU A 117 -2.25 7.54 -0.77
C LEU A 117 -1.67 6.24 -1.33
N ILE A 118 -0.44 6.32 -1.84
CA ILE A 118 0.32 5.21 -2.38
C ILE A 118 1.17 4.62 -1.27
N ILE A 119 1.03 3.32 -1.05
CA ILE A 119 1.78 2.56 -0.06
C ILE A 119 2.59 1.51 -0.79
N GLU A 120 3.90 1.68 -0.81
CA GLU A 120 4.84 0.76 -1.47
C GLU A 120 5.48 -0.13 -0.39
N LEU A 121 5.35 -1.45 -0.50
CA LEU A 121 5.87 -2.42 0.47
C LEU A 121 7.00 -3.25 -0.14
N MET A 122 8.03 -2.55 -0.61
CA MET A 122 9.16 -3.13 -1.35
C MET A 122 10.44 -3.20 -0.49
N GLY A 123 10.33 -3.66 0.76
CA GLY A 123 11.46 -3.81 1.67
C GLY A 123 12.13 -2.46 1.98
N LYS A 124 13.44 -2.35 1.73
CA LYS A 124 14.19 -1.10 1.93
C LYS A 124 13.63 0.11 1.16
N HIS A 125 12.91 -0.15 0.06
CA HIS A 125 12.27 0.88 -0.76
C HIS A 125 10.83 1.19 -0.34
N ALA A 126 10.35 0.61 0.76
CA ALA A 126 9.01 0.86 1.23
C ALA A 126 8.79 2.33 1.56
N ASN A 127 7.64 2.84 1.15
CA ASN A 127 7.33 4.26 1.19
C ASN A 127 5.84 4.53 1.35
N LEU A 128 5.52 5.72 1.83
CA LEU A 128 4.18 6.29 1.90
C LEU A 128 4.19 7.60 1.13
N ILE A 129 3.39 7.70 0.08
CA ILE A 129 3.42 8.82 -0.86
C ILE A 129 2.00 9.31 -1.07
N LEU A 130 1.77 10.60 -0.86
CA LEU A 130 0.51 11.26 -1.11
C LEU A 130 0.59 12.03 -2.42
N ILE A 131 -0.39 11.81 -3.29
CA ILE A 131 -0.47 12.48 -4.59
C ILE A 131 -1.85 13.13 -4.80
N LYS A 132 -1.87 14.17 -5.63
CA LYS A 132 -3.07 14.80 -6.21
C LYS A 132 -2.79 15.10 -7.67
N ASP A 133 -3.68 14.71 -8.57
CA ASP A 133 -3.57 14.97 -10.02
C ASP A 133 -2.22 14.55 -10.62
N GLY A 134 -1.68 13.41 -10.17
CA GLY A 134 -0.39 12.90 -10.60
C GLY A 134 0.83 13.63 -10.05
N ILE A 135 0.65 14.60 -9.15
CA ILE A 135 1.74 15.36 -8.50
C ILE A 135 1.89 14.93 -7.04
N ILE A 136 3.14 14.76 -6.60
CA ILE A 136 3.48 14.40 -5.23
C ILE A 136 3.23 15.60 -4.30
N LEU A 137 2.33 15.43 -3.34
CA LEU A 137 2.06 16.38 -2.26
C LEU A 137 2.93 16.12 -1.04
N GLU A 138 3.27 14.87 -0.75
CA GLU A 138 4.26 14.51 0.27
C GLU A 138 4.72 13.06 0.09
N ALA A 139 5.93 12.75 0.54
CA ALA A 139 6.42 11.40 0.72
C ALA A 139 7.15 11.23 2.06
N PHE A 140 7.01 10.06 2.66
CA PHE A 140 7.74 9.68 3.87
C PHE A 140 9.25 9.64 3.59
N LYS A 141 9.68 8.89 2.57
CA LYS A 141 11.05 8.86 2.08
C LYS A 141 11.14 9.69 0.80
N LYS A 142 11.82 10.84 0.89
CA LYS A 142 12.12 11.72 -0.24
C LYS A 142 13.45 11.33 -0.84
N ILE A 143 13.49 11.10 -2.14
CA ILE A 143 14.66 10.62 -2.87
C ILE A 143 14.71 11.33 -4.21
N VAL A 144 15.82 12.00 -4.50
CA VAL A 144 16.04 12.66 -5.79
C VAL A 144 17.21 12.00 -6.48
N HIS A 145 17.00 11.59 -7.72
CA HIS A 145 17.97 10.92 -8.57
C HIS A 145 17.93 11.51 -9.99
N GLU A 146 19.09 11.55 -10.65
CA GLU A 146 19.18 12.05 -12.03
C GLU A 146 18.72 11.01 -13.06
N THR A 147 19.05 9.74 -12.84
CA THR A 147 18.87 8.65 -13.82
C THR A 147 17.74 7.69 -13.48
N SER A 148 17.20 7.77 -12.27
CA SER A 148 16.14 6.90 -11.79
C SER A 148 14.95 7.71 -11.27
N ARG A 149 13.89 7.01 -10.88
CA ARG A 149 12.66 7.62 -10.35
C ARG A 149 12.99 8.53 -9.16
N SER A 150 12.55 9.78 -9.25
CA SER A 150 12.60 10.75 -8.15
C SER A 150 11.25 10.83 -7.44
N ILE A 151 11.29 10.87 -6.11
CA ILE A 151 10.15 11.06 -5.21
C ILE A 151 10.45 12.26 -4.33
N ALA A 152 9.85 13.41 -4.67
CA ALA A 152 9.95 14.62 -3.87
C ALA A 152 8.71 15.49 -4.07
N TYR A 153 8.55 16.45 -3.16
CA TYR A 153 7.47 17.42 -3.20
C TYR A 153 7.39 18.12 -4.57
N HIS A 154 6.18 18.25 -5.11
CA HIS A 154 5.86 18.87 -6.40
C HIS A 154 6.43 18.20 -7.65
N LEU A 155 7.05 17.01 -7.54
CA LEU A 155 7.43 16.23 -8.72
C LEU A 155 6.23 15.40 -9.23
N PRO A 156 6.17 15.12 -10.54
CA PRO A 156 5.26 14.11 -11.07
C PRO A 156 5.50 12.74 -10.44
N PHE A 157 4.43 12.07 -10.03
CA PHE A 157 4.48 10.71 -9.54
C PHE A 157 4.54 9.73 -10.71
N THR A 158 5.45 8.76 -10.60
CA THR A 158 5.48 7.55 -11.42
C THR A 158 5.53 6.35 -10.50
N PHE A 159 5.08 5.17 -10.93
CA PHE A 159 5.34 3.92 -10.21
C PHE A 159 6.78 3.44 -10.46
N PHE A 160 7.25 2.46 -9.70
CA PHE A 160 8.54 1.84 -10.00
C PHE A 160 8.53 1.24 -11.42
N PRO A 161 9.54 1.53 -12.26
CA PRO A 161 9.62 0.90 -13.56
C PRO A 161 9.87 -0.60 -13.39
N SER A 162 9.07 -1.41 -14.08
CA SER A 162 9.13 -2.86 -14.05
C SER A 162 9.04 -3.40 -15.47
N ASN A 163 9.93 -4.33 -15.81
CA ASN A 163 9.88 -5.11 -17.05
C ASN A 163 9.26 -6.50 -16.83
N LYS A 164 8.72 -6.74 -15.63
CA LYS A 164 8.14 -8.03 -15.25
C LYS A 164 6.69 -8.11 -15.73
N LYS A 165 6.21 -9.33 -15.89
CA LYS A 165 4.80 -9.60 -16.21
C LYS A 165 3.95 -9.59 -14.94
N PRO A 166 2.70 -9.15 -15.00
CA PRO A 166 1.80 -9.27 -13.86
C PRO A 166 1.47 -10.74 -13.56
N LEU A 167 1.18 -11.09 -12.29
CA LEU A 167 0.87 -12.45 -11.84
C LEU A 167 -0.39 -13.03 -12.49
N ASN A 168 -1.33 -12.18 -12.92
CA ASN A 168 -2.55 -12.64 -13.57
C ASN A 168 -2.28 -13.19 -14.98
N GLU A 169 -1.14 -12.85 -15.58
CA GLU A 169 -0.62 -13.42 -16.83
C GLU A 169 0.29 -14.64 -16.57
N PHE A 170 0.27 -15.20 -15.37
CA PHE A 170 1.13 -16.33 -15.03
C PHE A 170 0.89 -17.54 -15.94
N ALA A 171 1.99 -18.03 -16.50
CA ALA A 171 2.06 -19.28 -17.24
C ALA A 171 3.22 -20.14 -16.73
N PHE A 172 2.98 -21.45 -16.65
CA PHE A 172 4.01 -22.43 -16.38
C PHE A 172 5.01 -22.48 -17.53
N ASN A 173 6.27 -22.23 -17.22
CA ASN A 173 7.43 -22.27 -18.10
C ASN A 173 8.54 -23.12 -17.46
N GLN A 174 9.57 -23.48 -18.23
CA GLN A 174 10.76 -24.16 -17.70
C GLN A 174 11.72 -23.17 -17.03
N LEU A 175 11.25 -22.54 -15.95
CA LEU A 175 12.04 -21.63 -15.12
C LEU A 175 12.24 -22.24 -13.73
N ASP A 176 13.37 -21.92 -13.10
CA ASP A 176 13.57 -22.18 -11.69
C ASP A 176 12.85 -21.11 -10.83
N VAL A 177 12.87 -21.31 -9.51
CA VAL A 177 12.26 -20.36 -8.54
C VAL A 177 12.75 -18.92 -8.76
N ASN A 178 14.05 -18.71 -9.01
CA ASN A 178 14.59 -17.35 -9.19
C ASN A 178 14.19 -16.77 -10.55
N GLY A 179 14.10 -17.58 -11.59
CA GLY A 179 13.60 -17.20 -12.91
C GLY A 179 12.16 -16.68 -12.83
N TYR A 180 11.30 -17.37 -12.09
CA TYR A 180 9.93 -16.93 -11.84
C TYR A 180 9.85 -15.61 -11.06
N VAL A 181 10.62 -15.47 -9.98
CA VAL A 181 10.72 -14.20 -9.21
C VAL A 181 11.20 -13.04 -10.09
N SER A 182 12.06 -13.32 -11.07
CA SER A 182 12.59 -12.31 -11.99
C SER A 182 11.61 -11.97 -13.12
N ALA A 183 10.76 -12.92 -13.50
CA ALA A 183 9.82 -12.78 -14.61
C ALA A 183 8.49 -12.13 -14.21
N TYR A 184 8.02 -12.31 -12.98
CA TYR A 184 6.69 -11.85 -12.55
C TYR A 184 6.73 -10.82 -11.40
N GLU A 185 5.87 -9.81 -11.49
CA GLU A 185 5.64 -8.80 -10.46
C GLU A 185 5.05 -9.43 -9.21
N GLY A 186 5.38 -8.93 -8.01
CA GLY A 186 4.82 -9.47 -6.77
C GLY A 186 5.13 -10.94 -6.47
N MET A 187 5.93 -11.64 -7.29
CA MET A 187 6.30 -13.03 -7.05
C MET A 187 7.41 -13.13 -6.00
N SER A 188 7.12 -13.81 -4.89
CA SER A 188 8.12 -14.18 -3.87
C SER A 188 8.76 -15.53 -4.18
N LYS A 189 9.89 -15.82 -3.53
CA LYS A 189 10.50 -17.16 -3.60
C LYS A 189 9.58 -18.23 -3.03
N ASP A 190 8.87 -17.92 -1.94
CA ASP A 190 7.94 -18.85 -1.31
C ASP A 190 6.75 -19.16 -2.23
N LEU A 191 6.19 -18.12 -2.86
CA LEU A 191 5.10 -18.29 -3.82
C LEU A 191 5.55 -19.09 -5.04
N ALA A 192 6.69 -18.74 -5.63
CA ALA A 192 7.23 -19.48 -6.77
C ALA A 192 7.51 -20.96 -6.41
N PHE A 193 8.06 -21.21 -5.23
CA PHE A 193 8.28 -22.57 -4.72
C PHE A 193 6.95 -23.32 -4.56
N GLU A 194 5.94 -22.70 -3.95
CA GLU A 194 4.64 -23.34 -3.73
C GLU A 194 3.90 -23.62 -5.04
N VAL A 195 3.91 -22.68 -5.99
CA VAL A 195 3.32 -22.84 -7.33
C VAL A 195 3.97 -24.01 -8.08
N LEU A 196 5.30 -24.15 -8.01
CA LEU A 196 6.00 -25.26 -8.66
C LEU A 196 5.76 -26.59 -7.95
N LYS A 197 5.73 -26.59 -6.63
CA LYS A 197 5.49 -27.79 -5.81
C LYS A 197 4.08 -28.36 -5.99
N THR A 198 3.09 -27.47 -6.12
CA THR A 198 1.67 -27.83 -6.19
C THR A 198 1.13 -27.87 -7.61
N GLU A 199 1.91 -27.43 -8.59
CA GLU A 199 1.48 -27.24 -9.99
C GLU A 199 0.18 -26.41 -10.11
N THR A 200 -0.02 -25.48 -9.19
CA THR A 200 -1.22 -24.64 -9.09
C THR A 200 -0.87 -23.19 -9.39
N LYS A 201 -1.66 -22.49 -10.21
CA LYS A 201 -1.40 -21.07 -10.54
C LYS A 201 -1.53 -20.19 -9.29
N PRO A 202 -0.87 -19.03 -9.25
CA PRO A 202 -0.87 -18.16 -8.06
C PRO A 202 -2.26 -17.88 -7.48
N TYR A 203 -3.21 -17.42 -8.30
CA TYR A 203 -4.56 -17.05 -7.85
C TYR A 203 -5.48 -18.24 -7.55
N ASP A 204 -5.07 -19.46 -7.89
CA ASP A 204 -5.80 -20.69 -7.58
C ASP A 204 -5.31 -21.30 -6.24
N LEU A 205 -4.27 -20.74 -5.62
CA LEU A 205 -3.78 -21.18 -4.32
C LEU A 205 -4.71 -20.72 -3.20
N THR A 206 -4.96 -21.62 -2.25
CA THR A 206 -5.66 -21.25 -1.02
C THR A 206 -4.74 -20.42 -0.14
N VAL A 207 -4.99 -19.12 -0.08
CA VAL A 207 -4.34 -18.22 0.87
C VAL A 207 -5.30 -17.95 2.02
N VAL A 208 -4.82 -18.08 3.26
CA VAL A 208 -5.53 -17.59 4.43
C VAL A 208 -4.97 -16.22 4.76
N PRO A 209 -5.61 -15.11 4.36
CA PRO A 209 -5.18 -13.79 4.78
C PRO A 209 -5.33 -13.69 6.30
N SER A 210 -4.22 -13.56 7.02
CA SER A 210 -4.27 -13.37 8.47
C SER A 210 -4.51 -11.89 8.79
N MET A 211 -5.78 -11.54 9.00
CA MET A 211 -6.32 -10.24 9.42
C MET A 211 -5.85 -9.67 10.75
N LYS A 212 -5.11 -10.43 11.55
CA LYS A 212 -4.87 -10.07 12.94
C LYS A 212 -3.39 -9.86 13.15
N GLY A 213 -3.03 -8.61 13.46
CA GLY A 213 -1.82 -8.34 14.24
C GLY A 213 -1.92 -8.99 15.62
#